data_AF-A0A1Y1KVF7-F1
#
_entry.id   AF-A0A1Y1KVF7-F1
#
_cell.length_a   1.000
_cell.length_b   1.000
_cell.length_c   1.000
_cell.angle_alpha   90.00
_cell.angle_beta   90.00
_cell.angle_gamma   90.00
#
_symmetry.space_group_name_H-M   'P 1'
#
loop_
_entity.id
_entity.type
_entity.pdbx_description
1 polymer ?
#
loop_
_entity_poly.entity_id
_entity_poly.type
_entity_poly.pdbx_seq_one_letter_code
_entity_poly.pdbx_strand_id
1 'polypeptide(L)'
;MHTLHIDHLGPFVTSRKKNQYLITGIDGFTKFAFLKAVRNTSVNPVITFLNDIFNMFGVVLRIVCDRGSAFTSKRFDEYCKSMGIKVQCNGDSTSQRPSGEV
;
A
#
# COMPACT_ATOMS: atom_id res chain seq x y z
N MET A 1 -5.66 -13.08 0.61
CA MET A 1 -4.52 -12.51 -0.16
C MET A 1 -3.31 -12.37 0.75
N HIS A 2 -2.10 -12.78 0.32
CA HIS A 2 -0.93 -12.82 1.22
C HIS A 2 -0.08 -11.53 1.17
N THR A 3 0.30 -11.08 -0.02
CA THR A 3 1.16 -9.89 -0.20
C THR A 3 0.57 -8.97 -1.24
N LEU A 4 0.43 -7.70 -0.90
CA LEU A 4 -0.04 -6.65 -1.81
C LEU A 4 1.09 -5.67 -2.11
N HIS A 5 1.41 -5.48 -3.38
CA HIS A 5 2.35 -4.46 -3.83
C HIS A 5 1.59 -3.18 -4.15
N ILE A 6 1.84 -2.08 -3.44
CA ILE A 6 1.15 -0.82 -3.66
C ILE A 6 2.11 0.27 -4.15
N ASP A 7 1.60 1.11 -5.05
CA ASP A 7 2.37 2.20 -5.65
C ASP A 7 1.45 3.36 -6.08
N HIS A 8 2.02 4.57 -6.20
CA HIS A 8 1.37 5.73 -6.78
C HIS A 8 1.88 5.98 -8.20
N LEU A 9 0.97 6.05 -9.17
CA LEU A 9 1.29 6.46 -10.52
C LEU A 9 0.78 7.87 -10.81
N GLY A 10 1.58 8.64 -11.54
CA GLY A 10 1.24 9.99 -12.01
C GLY A 10 2.35 11.02 -11.73
N PRO A 11 2.04 12.31 -11.90
CA PRO A 11 0.73 12.85 -12.27
C PRO A 11 0.33 12.51 -13.72
N PHE A 12 -0.96 12.29 -13.93
CA PHE A 12 -1.62 12.12 -15.23
C PHE A 12 -2.40 13.38 -15.61
N VAL A 13 -2.91 13.42 -16.85
CA VAL A 13 -3.86 14.44 -17.28
C VAL A 13 -5.06 14.48 -16.32
N THR A 14 -5.39 15.68 -15.86
CA THR A 14 -6.47 15.87 -14.88
C THR A 14 -7.80 15.44 -15.48
N SER A 15 -8.43 14.44 -14.86
CA SER A 15 -9.77 14.01 -15.26
C SER A 15 -10.84 15.06 -14.91
N ARG A 16 -12.06 14.90 -15.45
CA ARG A 16 -13.23 15.74 -15.09
C ARG A 16 -13.51 15.77 -13.59
N LYS A 17 -13.16 14.70 -12.85
CA LYS A 17 -13.32 14.60 -11.38
C LYS A 17 -12.12 15.16 -10.59
N LYS A 18 -11.19 15.82 -11.26
CA LYS A 18 -9.93 16.37 -10.73
C LYS A 18 -8.94 15.32 -10.21
N ASN A 19 -9.10 14.06 -10.59
CA ASN A 19 -8.11 13.03 -10.28
C ASN A 19 -6.90 13.19 -11.21
N GLN A 20 -5.71 13.07 -10.63
CA GLN A 20 -4.41 13.21 -11.30
C GLN A 20 -3.49 12.01 -11.03
N TYR A 21 -3.82 11.13 -10.10
CA TYR A 21 -2.97 10.00 -9.74
C TYR A 21 -3.78 8.72 -9.71
N LEU A 22 -3.11 7.58 -9.84
CA LEU A 22 -3.66 6.26 -9.57
C LEU A 22 -2.93 5.66 -8.37
N ILE A 23 -3.68 5.11 -7.43
CA ILE A 23 -3.14 4.15 -6.47
C ILE A 23 -3.30 2.79 -7.10
N THR A 24 -2.22 2.02 -7.10
CA THR A 24 -2.20 0.66 -7.62
C THR A 24 -1.97 -0.32 -6.48
N GLY A 25 -2.55 -1.51 -6.61
CA GLY A 25 -2.37 -2.62 -5.69
C GLY A 25 -2.32 -3.91 -6.50
N ILE A 26 -1.19 -4.60 -6.52
CA ILE A 26 -1.02 -5.87 -7.24
C ILE A 26 -0.87 -7.00 -6.24
N ASP A 27 -1.74 -8.02 -6.32
CA ASP A 27 -1.55 -9.24 -5.53
C ASP A 27 -0.28 -9.96 -6.01
N GLY A 28 0.61 -10.26 -5.07
CA GLY A 28 1.90 -10.89 -5.34
C GLY A 28 1.77 -12.28 -5.98
N PHE A 29 0.69 -13.02 -5.69
CA PHE A 29 0.47 -14.37 -6.20
C PHE A 29 -0.30 -14.36 -7.53
N THR A 30 -1.55 -13.91 -7.53
CA THR A 30 -2.44 -13.98 -8.70
C THR A 30 -2.12 -12.95 -9.77
N LYS A 31 -1.32 -11.92 -9.44
CA LYS A 31 -1.11 -10.72 -10.27
C LYS A 31 -2.39 -9.95 -10.55
N PHE A 32 -3.45 -10.18 -9.76
CA PHE A 32 -4.68 -9.40 -9.85
C PHE A 32 -4.40 -7.94 -9.49
N ALA A 33 -4.89 -7.01 -10.31
CA ALA A 33 -4.62 -5.59 -10.21
C ALA A 33 -5.81 -4.80 -9.69
N PHE A 34 -5.59 -4.02 -8.63
CA PHE A 34 -6.50 -3.05 -8.06
C PHE A 34 -6.03 -1.64 -8.42
N LEU A 35 -6.94 -0.78 -8.87
CA LEU A 35 -6.62 0.58 -9.28
C LEU A 35 -7.66 1.56 -8.72
N LYS A 36 -7.21 2.69 -8.19
CA LYS A 36 -8.09 3.78 -7.75
C LYS A 36 -7.58 5.14 -8.17
N ALA A 37 -8.40 5.88 -8.90
CA ALA A 37 -8.10 7.25 -9.30
C ALA A 37 -8.29 8.22 -8.13
N VAL A 38 -7.26 9.02 -7.85
CA VAL A 38 -7.21 9.93 -6.70
C VAL A 38 -6.70 11.32 -7.10
N ARG A 39 -7.05 12.33 -6.32
CA ARG A 39 -6.68 13.73 -6.58
C ARG A 39 -5.26 14.07 -6.13
N ASN A 40 -4.73 13.35 -5.16
CA ASN A 40 -3.40 13.54 -4.58
C ASN A 40 -2.86 12.21 -4.05
N THR A 41 -1.57 12.20 -3.76
CA THR A 41 -0.83 11.06 -3.19
C THR A 41 -0.76 11.11 -1.66
N SER A 42 -1.78 11.67 -0.99
CA SER A 42 -1.81 11.69 0.47
C SER A 42 -2.17 10.33 1.05
N VAL A 43 -1.94 10.14 2.35
CA VAL A 43 -2.21 8.87 3.04
C VAL A 43 -3.70 8.51 3.12
N ASN A 44 -4.62 9.48 3.13
CA ASN A 44 -6.04 9.20 3.31
C ASN A 44 -6.62 8.38 2.15
N PRO A 45 -6.42 8.76 0.88
CA PRO A 45 -6.80 7.93 -0.26
C PRO A 45 -6.21 6.51 -0.23
N VAL A 46 -4.97 6.34 0.25
CA VAL A 46 -4.31 5.03 0.40
C VAL A 46 -5.06 4.15 1.40
N ILE A 47 -5.36 4.68 2.60
CA ILE A 47 -6.11 3.92 3.61
C ILE A 47 -7.51 3.55 3.10
N THR A 48 -8.20 4.47 2.41
CA THR A 48 -9.49 4.16 1.80
C THR A 48 -9.37 3.07 0.75
N PHE A 49 -8.34 3.12 -0.10
CA PHE A 49 -8.07 2.08 -1.10
C PHE A 49 -7.81 0.70 -0.47
N LEU A 50 -7.03 0.63 0.61
CA LEU A 50 -6.78 -0.61 1.33
C LEU A 50 -8.05 -1.17 1.97
N ASN A 51 -8.86 -0.32 2.60
CA ASN A 51 -10.15 -0.75 3.15
C ASN A 51 -11.09 -1.32 2.08
N ASP A 52 -11.16 -0.70 0.90
CA ASP A 52 -11.98 -1.21 -0.21
C ASP A 52 -11.55 -2.63 -0.60
N ILE A 53 -10.24 -2.89 -0.67
CA ILE A 53 -9.68 -4.21 -0.96
C ILE A 53 -9.99 -5.19 0.19
N PHE A 54 -9.75 -4.78 1.45
CA PHE A 54 -9.90 -5.67 2.60
C PHE A 54 -11.35 -6.06 2.86
N ASN A 55 -12.30 -5.18 2.55
CA ASN A 55 -13.73 -5.49 2.63
C ASN A 55 -14.15 -6.58 1.62
N MET A 56 -13.42 -6.73 0.52
CA MET A 56 -13.72 -7.73 -0.52
C MET A 56 -12.91 -9.03 -0.37
N PHE A 57 -11.63 -8.93 0.00
CA PHE A 57 -10.68 -10.06 -0.04
C PHE A 57 -10.08 -10.43 1.32
N GLY A 58 -10.49 -9.72 2.38
CA GLY A 58 -9.89 -9.82 3.70
C GLY A 58 -8.58 -9.03 3.84
N VAL A 59 -8.12 -8.90 5.08
CA VAL A 59 -6.87 -8.20 5.42
C VAL A 59 -5.66 -9.00 4.91
N VAL A 60 -4.68 -8.31 4.34
CA VAL A 60 -3.44 -8.92 3.86
C VAL A 60 -2.41 -9.05 4.97
N LEU A 61 -1.52 -10.04 4.88
CA LEU A 61 -0.45 -10.22 5.87
C LEU A 61 0.73 -9.25 5.65
N ARG A 62 0.98 -8.86 4.40
CA ARG A 62 2.11 -8.01 4.03
C ARG A 62 1.77 -7.00 2.94
N ILE A 63 2.24 -5.78 3.11
CA ILE A 63 2.27 -4.74 2.09
C ILE A 63 3.71 -4.46 1.69
N VAL A 64 3.97 -4.39 0.38
CA VAL A 64 5.24 -3.94 -0.20
C VAL A 64 4.98 -2.63 -0.94
N CYS A 65 5.78 -1.61 -0.68
CA CYS A 65 5.61 -0.28 -1.29
C CYS A 65 6.95 0.42 -1.51
N ASP A 66 6.96 1.56 -2.18
CA ASP A 66 8.13 2.42 -2.25
C ASP A 66 8.25 3.33 -1.00
N ARG A 67 9.25 4.22 -0.98
CA ARG A 67 9.43 5.20 0.12
C ARG A 67 8.60 6.47 -0.09
N GLY A 68 7.49 6.40 -0.82
CA GLY A 68 6.59 7.51 -1.00
C GLY A 68 6.15 8.11 0.35
N SER A 69 5.94 9.43 0.39
CA SER A 69 5.59 10.16 1.62
C SER A 69 4.31 9.65 2.27
N ALA A 70 3.36 9.11 1.49
CA ALA A 70 2.17 8.45 2.00
C ALA A 70 2.50 7.20 2.82
N PHE A 71 3.39 6.35 2.30
CA PHE A 71 3.71 5.03 2.87
C PHE A 71 4.72 5.10 4.01
N THR A 72 5.46 6.20 4.12
CA THR A 72 6.37 6.49 5.25
C THR A 72 5.71 7.37 6.33
N SER A 73 4.45 7.75 6.15
CA SER A 73 3.74 8.59 7.12
C SER A 73 3.40 7.84 8.41
N LYS A 74 3.48 8.53 9.56
CA LYS A 74 3.09 7.98 10.87
C LYS A 74 1.67 7.39 10.85
N ARG A 75 0.75 8.07 10.16
CA ARG A 75 -0.65 7.65 10.03
C ARG A 75 -0.79 6.32 9.28
N PHE A 76 0.02 6.10 8.25
CA PHE A 76 0.03 4.83 7.52
C PHE A 76 0.60 3.69 8.36
N ASP A 77 1.70 3.94 9.06
CA ASP A 77 2.34 2.99 9.97
C ASP A 77 1.38 2.58 11.11
N GLU A 78 0.74 3.54 11.77
CA GLU A 78 -0.27 3.30 12.82
C GLU A 78 -1.46 2.46 12.30
N TYR A 79 -1.95 2.77 11.10
CA TYR A 79 -3.02 2.00 10.46
C TYR A 79 -2.59 0.55 10.15
N CYS A 80 -1.38 0.35 9.62
CA CYS A 80 -0.90 -1.00 9.32
C CYS A 80 -0.68 -1.80 10.60
N LYS A 81 -0.15 -1.18 11.65
CA LYS A 81 0.03 -1.81 12.97
C LYS A 81 -1.29 -2.22 13.60
N SER A 82 -2.32 -1.36 13.55
CA SER A 82 -3.63 -1.69 14.13
C SER A 82 -4.34 -2.83 13.39
N MET A 83 -4.04 -3.01 12.11
CA MET A 83 -4.55 -4.10 11.28
C MET A 83 -3.65 -5.37 11.30
N GLY A 84 -2.52 -5.34 12.01
CA GLY A 84 -1.58 -6.47 12.07
C GLY A 84 -0.81 -6.72 10.77
N ILE A 85 -0.65 -5.70 9.92
CA ILE A 85 -0.03 -5.80 8.60
C ILE A 85 1.47 -5.52 8.69
N LYS A 86 2.29 -6.40 8.11
CA LYS A 86 3.73 -6.14 7.95
C LYS A 86 3.98 -5.24 6.73
N VAL A 87 4.65 -4.11 6.94
CA VAL A 87 5.03 -3.18 5.85
C VAL A 87 6.50 -3.36 5.51
N GLN A 88 6.80 -3.45 4.21
CA GLN A 88 8.16 -3.45 3.67
C GLN A 88 8.26 -2.37 2.60
N CYS A 89 9.05 -1.32 2.85
CA CYS A 89 9.32 -0.30 1.85
C CYS A 89 10.61 -0.63 1.09
N ASN A 90 10.63 -0.45 -0.24
CA ASN A 90 11.81 -0.70 -1.05
C ASN A 90 13.00 0.16 -0.57
N GLY A 91 14.14 -0.48 -0.34
CA GLY A 91 15.34 0.17 0.20
C GLY A 91 15.46 0.17 1.73
N ASP A 92 14.49 -0.40 2.48
CA ASP A 92 14.71 -0.72 3.88
C ASP A 92 15.69 -1.90 4.01
N SER A 93 16.87 -1.64 4.58
CA SER A 93 17.86 -2.66 4.92
C SER A 93 17.50 -3.47 6.17
N THR A 94 16.20 -3.61 6.50
CA THR A 94 15.74 -4.48 7.59
C THR A 94 15.78 -5.93 7.13
N SER A 95 17.01 -6.44 7.08
CA SER A 95 17.32 -7.85 7.27
C SER A 95 16.70 -8.31 8.59
N GLN A 96 15.47 -8.84 8.58
CA GLN A 96 15.05 -9.76 9.61
C GLN A 96 15.83 -11.07 9.41
N ARG A 97 17.06 -11.12 9.94
CA ARG A 97 17.59 -12.39 10.41
C ARG A 97 16.71 -12.79 11.60
N PRO A 98 16.17 -14.02 11.65
CA PRO A 98 15.61 -14.51 12.89
C PRO A 98 16.74 -14.51 13.91
N SER A 99 16.61 -13.70 14.97
CA SER A 99 17.47 -13.80 16.15
C SER A 99 17.39 -15.23 16.63
N GLY A 100 18.55 -15.89 16.76
CA GLY A 100 18.67 -17.33 16.90
C GLY A 100 17.77 -17.93 17.98
N GLU A 101 17.02 -18.95 17.58
CA GLU A 101 16.77 -20.11 18.43
C GLU A 101 17.96 -21.06 18.23
N VAL A 102 18.87 -21.07 19.21
CA VAL A 102 19.45 -22.22 19.95
C VAL A 102 20.47 -21.69 20.96
#